data_AF-A0A7S3KJN2-F1
#
_entry.id   AF-A0A7S3KJN2-F1
#
_cell.length_a   1.000
_cell.length_b   1.000
_cell.length_c   1.000
_cell.angle_alpha   90.00
_cell.angle_beta   90.00
_cell.angle_gamma   90.00
#
_symmetry.space_group_name_H-M   'P 1'
#
loop_
_entity.id
_entity.type
_entity.pdbx_description
1 polymer ?
#
loop_
_entity_poly.entity_id
_entity_poly.type
_entity_poly.pdbx_seq_one_letter_code
_entity_poly.pdbx_strand_id
1 'polypeptide(L)'
;MIVNSQPIVLKVKPPCKVFGNIHGQYIDLMRFFDVWKFPGEDSQGGDVSANDYIFLGNYVDRGSNSLEVICLLMALKVKYPDQIHLLRGAHEDKIINYEC
;
A
#
# COMPACT_ATOMS: atom_id res chain seq x y z
N MET A 1 11.53 -9.38 10.17
CA MET A 1 11.17 -8.52 9.01
C MET A 1 9.69 -8.19 9.14
N ILE A 2 9.31 -6.90 9.12
CA ILE A 2 8.00 -6.38 9.58
C ILE A 2 6.81 -7.16 9.00
N VAL A 3 6.81 -7.46 7.70
CA VAL A 3 5.71 -8.17 7.02
C VAL A 3 5.62 -9.64 7.48
N ASN A 4 6.75 -10.32 7.65
CA ASN A 4 6.78 -11.74 8.02
C ASN A 4 6.27 -12.02 9.45
N SER A 5 6.24 -11.00 10.31
CA SER A 5 5.67 -11.11 11.66
C SER A 5 4.16 -10.88 11.73
N GLN A 6 3.52 -10.43 10.65
CA GLN A 6 2.08 -10.16 10.65
C GLN A 6 1.24 -11.43 10.44
N PRO A 7 0.04 -11.52 11.04
CA PRO A 7 -0.86 -12.65 10.79
C PRO A 7 -1.40 -12.61 9.36
N ILE A 8 -1.73 -13.78 8.82
CA ILE A 8 -2.32 -13.92 7.46
C ILE A 8 -3.66 -13.17 7.36
N VAL A 9 -4.47 -13.21 8.43
CA VAL A 9 -5.74 -12.49 8.51
C VAL A 9 -5.56 -11.28 9.42
N LEU A 10 -5.55 -10.09 8.81
CA LEU A 10 -5.46 -8.82 9.54
C LEU A 10 -6.81 -8.46 10.16
N LYS A 11 -6.78 -7.89 11.36
CA LYS A 11 -7.94 -7.31 12.03
C LYS A 11 -7.74 -5.80 12.12
N VAL A 12 -8.44 -5.05 11.28
CA VAL A 12 -8.34 -3.58 11.24
C VAL A 12 -9.62 -2.97 11.79
N LYS A 13 -9.49 -1.91 12.58
CA LYS A 13 -10.62 -1.16 13.13
C LYS A 13 -10.87 0.09 12.29
N PRO A 14 -12.12 0.55 12.16
CA PRO A 14 -12.40 1.83 11.51
C PRO A 14 -11.89 3.00 12.37
N PRO A 15 -11.57 4.13 11.73
CA PRO A 15 -11.72 4.40 10.29
C PRO A 15 -10.50 3.89 9.49
N CYS A 16 -10.74 3.47 8.24
CA CYS A 16 -9.69 2.96 7.36
C CYS A 16 -9.96 3.30 5.89
N LYS A 17 -8.89 3.36 5.11
CA LYS A 17 -8.89 3.62 3.66
C LYS A 17 -8.45 2.36 2.93
N VAL A 18 -9.31 1.85 2.06
CA VAL A 18 -9.07 0.60 1.34
C VAL A 18 -8.74 0.89 -0.12
N PHE A 19 -7.59 0.39 -0.57
CA PHE A 19 -7.08 0.54 -1.92
C PHE A 19 -7.10 -0.82 -2.62
N GLY A 20 -7.71 -0.86 -3.81
CA GLY A 20 -7.72 -2.04 -4.68
C GLY A 20 -6.43 -2.21 -5.47
N ASN A 21 -6.53 -2.82 -6.65
CA ASN A 21 -5.39 -3.06 -7.53
C ASN A 21 -4.72 -1.75 -7.95
N ILE A 22 -3.38 -1.75 -7.97
CA ILE A 22 -2.59 -0.58 -8.38
C ILE A 22 -1.93 -0.81 -9.75
N HIS A 23 -1.45 -2.01 -10.04
CA HIS A 23 -0.86 -2.40 -11.32
C HIS A 23 0.18 -1.38 -11.84
N GLY A 24 1.13 -0.97 -10.99
CA GLY A 24 2.19 -0.03 -11.38
C GLY A 24 1.71 1.37 -11.77
N GLN A 25 0.46 1.75 -11.50
CA GLN A 25 -0.09 3.08 -11.80
C GLN A 25 0.30 4.12 -10.72
N TYR A 26 1.59 4.43 -10.63
CA TYR A 26 2.13 5.35 -9.61
C TYR A 26 1.46 6.74 -9.63
N ILE A 27 1.19 7.29 -10.82
CA ILE A 27 0.58 8.63 -10.96
C ILE A 27 -0.83 8.65 -10.34
N ASP A 28 -1.62 7.59 -10.54
CA ASP A 28 -2.96 7.51 -9.97
C ASP A 28 -2.92 7.29 -8.46
N LEU A 29 -1.93 6.54 -7.95
CA LEU A 29 -1.67 6.43 -6.51
C LEU A 29 -1.36 7.79 -5.88
N MET A 30 -0.50 8.60 -6.52
CA MET A 30 -0.20 9.95 -6.05
C MET A 30 -1.43 10.87 -6.08
N ARG A 31 -2.26 10.77 -7.13
CA ARG A 31 -3.55 11.50 -7.18
C ARG A 31 -4.48 11.12 -6.03
N PHE A 32 -4.54 9.84 -5.65
CA PHE A 32 -5.32 9.46 -4.48
C PHE A 32 -4.78 10.08 -3.20
N PHE A 33 -3.46 10.16 -3.04
CA PHE A 33 -2.86 10.86 -1.89
C PHE A 33 -3.11 12.36 -1.91
N ASP A 34 -3.19 13.00 -3.08
CA ASP A 34 -3.54 14.42 -3.17
C ASP A 34 -5.01 14.67 -2.79
N VAL A 35 -5.93 13.82 -3.26
CA VAL A 35 -7.38 13.97 -3.01
C VAL A 35 -7.75 13.58 -1.57
N TRP A 36 -7.20 12.47 -1.07
CA TRP A 36 -7.57 11.86 0.20
C TRP A 36 -6.55 12.10 1.30
N LYS A 37 -5.56 12.97 1.07
CA LYS A 37 -4.38 13.20 1.91
C LYS A 37 -3.38 12.03 1.89
N PHE A 38 -2.10 12.41 1.90
CA PHE A 38 -0.98 11.49 1.95
C PHE A 38 -0.86 10.85 3.34
N PRO A 39 -0.49 9.57 3.46
CA PRO A 39 -0.19 8.90 4.73
C PRO A 39 1.13 9.42 5.32
N GLY A 40 1.12 10.65 5.82
CA GLY A 40 2.24 11.31 6.44
C GLY A 40 1.79 12.21 7.58
N GLU A 41 2.73 12.57 8.44
CA GLU A 41 2.53 13.56 9.49
C GLU A 41 2.56 14.96 8.88
N ASP A 42 1.49 15.72 9.07
CA ASP A 42 1.46 17.17 8.87
C ASP A 42 1.48 17.88 10.24
N SER A 43 1.52 19.20 10.23
CA SER A 43 1.49 20.04 11.43
C SER A 43 0.26 19.81 12.33
N GLN A 44 -0.74 19.06 11.86
CA GLN A 44 -2.01 18.76 12.52
C GLN A 44 -2.13 17.27 12.90
N GLY A 45 -1.03 16.50 12.84
CA GLY A 45 -0.99 15.09 13.25
C GLY A 45 -1.09 14.10 12.10
N GLY A 46 -1.23 14.54 10.85
CA GLY A 46 -1.21 13.66 9.69
C GLY A 46 -2.42 12.75 9.53
N ASP A 47 -2.69 12.34 8.30
CA ASP A 47 -3.85 11.48 8.01
C ASP A 47 -3.71 10.06 8.59
N VAL A 48 -2.46 9.58 8.70
CA VAL A 48 -2.12 8.26 9.25
C VAL A 48 -2.38 8.14 10.76
N SER A 49 -2.50 9.25 11.49
CA SER A 49 -2.87 9.20 12.92
C SER A 49 -4.35 8.86 13.12
N ALA A 50 -5.19 9.18 12.13
CA ALA A 50 -6.62 8.99 12.20
C ALA A 50 -7.08 7.73 11.45
N ASN A 51 -6.42 7.35 10.34
CA ASN A 51 -6.86 6.27 9.46
C ASN A 51 -5.78 5.23 9.19
N ASP A 52 -6.17 3.96 9.24
CA ASP A 52 -5.38 2.85 8.72
C ASP A 52 -5.52 2.77 7.19
N TYR A 53 -4.43 2.41 6.50
CA TYR A 53 -4.40 2.21 5.06
C TYR A 53 -4.29 0.73 4.74
N ILE A 54 -5.22 0.20 3.95
CA ILE A 54 -5.28 -1.21 3.59
C ILE A 54 -5.12 -1.32 2.07
N PHE A 55 -4.02 -1.91 1.63
CA PHE A 55 -3.75 -2.16 0.22
C PHE A 55 -3.97 -3.64 -0.10
N LEU A 56 -4.92 -3.94 -0.99
CA LEU A 56 -5.41 -5.30 -1.26
C LEU A 56 -4.51 -6.16 -2.17
N GLY A 57 -3.38 -5.64 -2.62
CA GLY A 57 -2.42 -6.35 -3.48
C GLY A 57 -2.44 -5.88 -4.93
N ASN A 58 -1.84 -6.67 -5.82
CA ASN A 58 -1.68 -6.35 -7.25
C ASN A 58 -1.03 -4.97 -7.44
N TYR A 59 0.13 -4.80 -6.80
CA TYR A 59 0.95 -3.60 -6.83
C TYR A 59 1.74 -3.46 -8.12
N VAL A 60 2.15 -4.61 -8.66
CA VAL A 60 3.02 -4.73 -9.83
C VAL A 60 2.24 -5.20 -11.05
N ASP A 61 2.93 -5.24 -12.19
CA ASP A 61 2.44 -5.65 -13.52
C ASP A 61 1.57 -4.58 -14.22
N ARG A 62 1.53 -4.63 -15.55
CA ARG A 62 0.79 -3.78 -16.51
C ARG A 62 1.18 -2.29 -16.58
N GLY A 63 1.53 -1.67 -15.45
CA GLY A 63 1.97 -0.28 -15.38
C GLY A 63 3.48 -0.11 -15.43
N SER A 64 3.93 0.98 -16.05
CA SER A 64 5.35 1.29 -16.26
C SER A 64 6.11 1.66 -14.98
N ASN A 65 5.41 1.90 -13.85
CA ASN A 65 6.01 2.40 -12.60
C ASN A 65 5.84 1.42 -11.42
N SER A 66 5.91 0.12 -11.70
CA SER A 66 5.79 -0.93 -10.68
C SER A 66 6.85 -0.82 -9.57
N LEU A 67 8.08 -0.41 -9.93
CA LEU A 67 9.17 -0.26 -8.97
C LEU A 67 8.91 0.91 -8.00
N GLU A 68 8.44 2.04 -8.51
CA GLU A 68 8.14 3.23 -7.72
C GLU A 68 6.99 2.96 -6.75
N VAL A 69 5.95 2.25 -7.21
CA VAL A 69 4.84 1.79 -6.36
C VAL A 69 5.38 0.93 -5.21
N ILE A 70 6.15 -0.12 -5.50
CA ILE A 70 6.57 -1.04 -4.44
C ILE A 70 7.57 -0.38 -3.46
N CYS A 71 8.47 0.45 -3.96
CA CYS A 71 9.41 1.22 -3.14
C CYS A 71 8.67 2.15 -2.18
N LEU A 72 7.66 2.88 -2.68
CA LEU A 72 6.84 3.79 -1.88
C LEU A 72 6.06 3.02 -0.81
N LEU A 73 5.35 1.95 -1.18
CA LEU A 73 4.55 1.16 -0.24
C LEU A 73 5.41 0.49 0.84
N MET A 74 6.57 -0.04 0.47
CA MET A 74 7.52 -0.62 1.43
C MET A 74 8.09 0.45 2.37
N ALA A 75 8.43 1.65 1.86
CA ALA A 75 8.90 2.75 2.68
C ALA A 75 7.83 3.20 3.69
N LEU A 76 6.58 3.32 3.25
CA LEU A 76 5.44 3.62 4.12
C LEU A 76 5.22 2.53 5.17
N LYS A 77 5.33 1.24 4.79
CA LYS A 77 5.21 0.12 5.73
C LYS A 77 6.30 0.12 6.80
N VAL A 78 7.51 0.53 6.44
CA VAL A 78 8.61 0.66 7.42
C VAL A 78 8.36 1.85 8.35
N LYS A 79 7.87 2.98 7.82
CA LYS A 79 7.64 4.20 8.60
C LYS A 79 6.43 4.10 9.54
N TYR A 80 5.36 3.46 9.08
CA TYR A 80 4.07 3.35 9.78
C TYR A 80 3.62 1.88 9.83
N PRO A 81 4.34 1.03 10.58
CA PRO A 81 4.15 -0.42 10.53
C PRO A 81 2.78 -0.89 11.03
N ASP A 82 2.12 -0.12 11.89
CA ASP A 82 0.84 -0.49 12.49
C ASP A 82 -0.37 0.05 11.70
N GLN A 83 -0.19 1.11 10.92
CA GLN A 83 -1.26 1.79 10.17
C GLN A 83 -1.27 1.41 8.69
N ILE A 84 -0.13 1.03 8.11
CA ILE A 84 -0.03 0.62 6.70
C ILE A 84 -0.08 -0.91 6.62
N HIS A 85 -1.12 -1.43 5.97
CA HIS A 85 -1.39 -2.84 5.80
C HIS A 85 -1.26 -3.23 4.33
N LEU A 86 -0.33 -4.14 4.03
CA LEU A 86 -0.08 -4.64 2.67
C LEU A 86 -0.51 -6.11 2.59
N LEU A 87 -1.51 -6.40 1.76
CA LEU A 87 -1.97 -7.76 1.48
C LEU A 87 -1.38 -8.26 0.15
N ARG A 88 -1.24 -9.58 0.05
CA ARG A 88 -0.71 -10.22 -1.16
C ARG A 88 -1.84 -10.39 -2.19
N GLY A 89 -1.66 -9.83 -3.38
CA GLY A 89 -2.51 -10.09 -4.55
C GLY A 89 -1.96 -11.23 -5.40
N ALA A 90 -2.60 -11.49 -6.54
CA ALA A 90 -2.19 -12.55 -7.45
C ALA A 90 -0.87 -12.20 -8.15
N HIS A 91 -0.66 -10.93 -8.52
CA HIS A 91 0.53 -10.50 -9.26
C HIS A 91 1.80 -10.41 -8.40
N GLU A 92 1.71 -10.59 -7.08
CA GLU A 92 2.86 -10.78 -6.20
C GLU A 92 3.31 -12.25 -6.14
N ASP A 93 3.28 -12.93 -7.29
CA ASP A 93 3.80 -14.29 -7.47
C ASP A 93 4.84 -14.33 -8.58
N LYS A 94 5.87 -15.15 -8.35
CA LYS A 94 6.97 -15.32 -9.29
C LYS A 94 6.44 -15.82 -10.64
N ILE A 95 5.56 -16.84 -10.63
CA ILE A 95 5.08 -17.51 -11.84
C ILE A 95 4.34 -16.51 -12.74
N ILE A 96 3.45 -15.72 -12.16
CA ILE A 96 2.64 -14.74 -12.90
C ILE A 96 3.52 -13.66 -13.55
N ASN A 97 4.56 -13.20 -12.85
CA ASN A 97 5.46 -12.18 -13.39
C ASN A 97 6.39 -12.67 -14.52
N TYR A 98 6.54 -14.00 -14.74
CA TYR A 98 7.27 -14.52 -15.91
C TYR A 98 6.36 -14.76 -17.12
N GLU A 99 5.05 -14.71 -16.95
CA GLU A 99 4.06 -14.97 -18.01
C GLU A 99 3.44 -13.70 -18.62
N CYS A 100 3.91 -12.51 -18.20
CA CYS A 100 3.47 -11.21 -18.71
C CYS A 100 4.59 -10.48 -19.47
#